data_AF-A0A919E741-F1
#
_entry.id   AF-A0A919E741-F1
#
_cell.length_a   1.000
_cell.length_b   1.000
_cell.length_c   1.000
_cell.angle_alpha   90.00
_cell.angle_beta   90.00
_cell.angle_gamma   90.00
#
_symmetry.space_group_name_H-M   'P 1'
#
loop_
_entity.id
_entity.type
_entity.pdbx_description
1 polymer ?
#
loop_
_entity_poly.entity_id
_entity_poly.type
_entity_poly.pdbx_seq_one_letter_code
_entity_poly.pdbx_strand_id
1 'polypeptide(L)'
;MPHRAYPRDLFAVPVDWAAVESWLGTSLPADYKAVVAAYGPLDIGAWLWLHMPCANRGRFDDGAWVQRTRRNAPGVLPFGATRTADTFYWDTTASDDPDQRPVVMRCRDDEKAGRDPWRRFVRGR
;
A
#
# COMPACT_ATOMS: atom_id res chain seq x y z
N MET A 1 -13.91 -32.83 -4.85
CA MET A 1 -13.08 -31.88 -5.62
C MET A 1 -11.80 -31.63 -4.82
N PRO A 2 -10.61 -32.07 -5.27
CA PRO A 2 -9.38 -31.77 -4.54
C PRO A 2 -9.02 -30.30 -4.71
N HIS A 3 -8.68 -29.63 -3.62
CA HIS A 3 -8.11 -28.28 -3.62
C HIS A 3 -6.81 -28.32 -4.42
N ARG A 4 -6.82 -27.75 -5.63
CA ARG A 4 -5.61 -27.56 -6.43
C ARG A 4 -4.69 -26.65 -5.63
N ALA A 5 -3.63 -27.20 -5.04
CA ALA A 5 -2.54 -26.41 -4.50
C ALA A 5 -1.89 -25.70 -5.68
N TYR A 6 -2.14 -24.40 -5.82
CA TYR A 6 -1.36 -23.59 -6.73
C TYR A 6 0.08 -23.53 -6.19
N PRO A 7 1.11 -23.76 -7.02
CA PRO A 7 2.48 -23.53 -6.61
C PRO A 7 2.61 -22.08 -6.13
N ARG A 8 3.04 -21.89 -4.87
CA ARG A 8 3.19 -20.56 -4.22
C ARG A 8 4.25 -19.68 -4.92
N ASP A 9 5.04 -20.30 -5.78
CA ASP A 9 6.25 -19.83 -6.44
C ASP A 9 6.00 -19.19 -7.81
N LEU A 10 4.78 -19.24 -8.35
CA LEU A 10 4.47 -18.66 -9.68
C LEU A 10 4.13 -17.16 -9.68
N PHE A 11 4.01 -16.52 -8.51
CA PHE A 11 3.56 -15.11 -8.39
C PHE A 11 4.52 -14.19 -7.63
N ALA A 12 5.54 -14.75 -6.97
CA ALA A 12 6.56 -13.96 -6.28
C ALA A 12 7.55 -13.38 -7.30
N VAL A 13 7.20 -12.25 -7.91
CA VAL A 13 8.17 -11.45 -8.66
C VAL A 13 9.27 -11.03 -7.69
N PRO A 14 10.55 -11.36 -7.94
CA PRO A 14 11.63 -10.88 -7.08
C PRO A 14 11.64 -9.34 -7.11
N VAL A 15 11.33 -8.72 -5.96
CA VAL A 15 11.33 -7.26 -5.82
C VAL A 15 12.68 -6.81 -5.27
N ASP A 16 13.35 -5.91 -6.00
CA ASP A 16 14.50 -5.19 -5.47
C ASP A 16 14.02 -4.10 -4.50
N TRP A 17 13.91 -4.47 -3.23
CA TRP A 17 13.45 -3.57 -2.17
C TRP A 17 14.40 -2.39 -1.93
N ALA A 18 15.71 -2.57 -2.14
CA ALA A 18 16.67 -1.49 -1.95
C ALA A 18 16.47 -0.39 -3.00
N ALA A 19 16.25 -0.77 -4.27
CA ALA A 19 15.90 0.18 -5.32
C ALA A 19 14.56 0.88 -5.06
N VAL A 20 13.54 0.15 -4.60
CA VAL A 20 12.23 0.71 -4.26
C VAL A 20 12.33 1.72 -3.11
N GLU A 21 12.97 1.36 -2.00
CA GLU A 21 13.12 2.24 -0.83
C GLU A 21 13.97 3.46 -1.15
N SER A 22 15.01 3.31 -1.98
CA SER A 22 15.81 4.43 -2.50
C SER A 22 14.96 5.39 -3.35
N TRP A 23 14.12 4.86 -4.25
CA TRP A 23 13.21 5.66 -5.07
C TRP A 23 12.13 6.36 -4.23
N LEU A 24 11.60 5.70 -3.21
CA LEU A 24 10.63 6.29 -2.27
C LEU A 24 11.29 7.32 -1.34
N GLY A 25 12.60 7.20 -1.10
CA GLY A 25 13.35 7.98 -0.11
C GLY A 25 12.99 7.61 1.33
N THR A 26 12.43 6.42 1.56
CA THR A 26 12.06 5.92 2.88
C THR A 26 11.94 4.41 2.88
N SER A 27 12.28 3.78 4.01
CA SER A 27 12.09 2.34 4.20
C SER A 27 10.61 1.97 4.36
N LEU A 28 10.28 0.76 3.94
CA LEU A 28 8.94 0.17 4.04
C LEU A 28 8.87 -0.81 5.21
N PRO A 29 7.68 -1.00 5.83
CA PRO A 29 7.51 -1.98 6.89
C PRO A 29 7.88 -3.40 6.46
N ALA A 30 8.48 -4.18 7.36
CA ALA A 30 8.90 -5.55 7.11
C ALA A 30 7.71 -6.46 6.75
N ASP A 31 6.59 -6.33 7.46
CA ASP A 31 5.38 -7.12 7.21
C ASP A 31 4.78 -6.86 5.83
N TYR A 32 4.86 -5.62 5.34
CA TYR A 32 4.42 -5.29 3.99
C TYR A 32 5.28 -6.01 2.94
N LYS A 33 6.62 -5.96 3.09
CA LYS A 33 7.55 -6.66 2.20
C LYS A 33 7.32 -8.17 2.22
N ALA A 34 7.02 -8.74 3.40
CA ALA A 34 6.69 -10.16 3.56
C ALA A 34 5.39 -10.55 2.84
N VAL A 35 4.34 -9.73 2.95
CA VAL A 35 3.07 -9.94 2.22
C VAL A 35 3.30 -9.89 0.70
N VAL A 36 4.07 -8.92 0.20
CA VAL A 36 4.39 -8.82 -1.23
C VAL A 36 5.21 -10.01 -1.71
N ALA A 37 6.21 -10.44 -0.93
CA ALA A 37 7.02 -11.59 -1.28
C ALA A 37 6.20 -12.89 -1.33
N ALA A 38 5.22 -13.04 -0.44
CA ALA A 38 4.39 -14.25 -0.35
C ALA A 38 3.27 -14.31 -1.41
N TYR A 39 2.70 -13.15 -1.79
CA TYR A 39 1.47 -13.11 -2.58
C TYR A 39 1.57 -12.32 -3.90
N GLY A 40 2.63 -11.55 -4.12
CA GLY A 40 2.72 -10.62 -5.25
C GLY A 40 1.65 -9.52 -5.19
N PRO A 41 1.34 -8.84 -6.31
CA PRO A 41 0.23 -7.91 -6.39
C PRO A 41 -1.09 -8.61 -6.01
N LEU A 42 -1.81 -8.06 -5.03
CA LEU A 42 -2.94 -8.74 -4.41
C LEU A 42 -4.21 -7.88 -4.41
N ASP A 43 -5.32 -8.51 -4.82
CA ASP A 43 -6.68 -8.08 -4.48
C ASP A 43 -7.13 -8.90 -3.28
N ILE A 44 -7.27 -8.26 -2.12
CA ILE A 44 -7.79 -8.94 -0.93
C ILE A 44 -9.31 -8.89 -1.01
N GLY A 45 -9.84 -9.99 -1.54
CA GLY A 45 -11.25 -10.35 -1.49
C GLY A 45 -12.16 -9.22 -1.94
N ALA A 46 -12.12 -8.81 -3.20
CA ALA A 46 -13.06 -7.88 -3.81
C ALA A 46 -13.24 -6.47 -3.19
N TRP A 47 -12.56 -6.14 -2.10
CA TRP A 47 -12.78 -4.91 -1.33
C TRP A 47 -11.53 -4.02 -1.23
N LEU A 48 -10.32 -4.61 -1.26
CA LEU A 48 -9.07 -3.87 -1.07
C LEU A 48 -8.07 -4.17 -2.19
N TRP A 49 -7.61 -3.10 -2.84
CA TRP A 49 -6.48 -3.15 -3.75
C TRP A 49 -5.22 -2.70 -3.01
N LEU A 50 -4.27 -3.62 -2.83
CA LEU A 50 -2.94 -3.26 -2.35
C LEU A 50 -2.10 -2.88 -3.55
N HIS A 51 -1.79 -1.58 -3.65
CA HIS A 51 -0.91 -1.05 -4.68
C HIS A 51 0.52 -1.37 -4.29
N MET A 52 1.19 -2.12 -5.14
CA MET A 52 2.58 -2.50 -4.89
C MET A 52 3.48 -1.59 -5.71
N PRO A 53 4.53 -0.99 -5.12
CA PRO A 53 5.42 -0.08 -5.85
C PRO A 53 6.26 -0.81 -6.92
N CYS A 54 6.10 -2.12 -7.10
CA CYS A 54 6.71 -2.88 -8.17
C CYS A 54 5.86 -2.84 -9.45
N ALA A 55 6.47 -2.38 -10.54
CA ALA A 55 5.83 -2.42 -11.85
C ALA A 55 5.73 -3.87 -12.34
N ASN A 56 4.51 -4.39 -12.53
CA ASN A 56 4.29 -5.56 -13.36
C ASN A 56 3.91 -5.08 -14.77
N ARG A 57 4.83 -5.29 -15.73
CA ARG A 57 4.68 -4.79 -17.10
C ARG A 57 3.36 -5.29 -17.70
N GLY A 58 2.41 -4.38 -17.88
CA GLY A 58 1.10 -4.64 -18.50
C GLY A 58 -0.08 -4.91 -17.56
N ARG A 59 0.09 -4.91 -16.23
CA ARG A 59 -1.06 -5.00 -15.28
C ARG A 59 -1.07 -3.97 -14.16
N PHE A 60 0.10 -3.48 -13.71
CA PHE A 60 0.21 -2.56 -12.58
C PHE A 60 1.43 -1.63 -12.79
N ASP A 61 1.19 -0.36 -13.18
CA ASP A 61 2.20 0.72 -13.21
C ASP A 61 1.87 1.73 -12.10
N ASP A 62 1.94 1.25 -10.85
CA ASP A 62 1.53 2.00 -9.66
C ASP A 62 2.51 3.14 -9.31
N GLY A 63 3.69 3.19 -9.95
CA GLY A 63 4.72 4.19 -9.67
C GLY A 63 4.24 5.62 -9.88
N ALA A 64 3.54 5.87 -10.99
CA ALA A 64 2.96 7.18 -11.29
C ALA A 64 1.85 7.57 -10.30
N TRP A 65 1.05 6.58 -9.84
CA TRP A 65 0.03 6.80 -8.83
C TRP A 65 0.65 7.15 -7.47
N VAL A 66 1.64 6.39 -7.00
CA VAL A 66 2.36 6.67 -5.75
C VAL A 66 2.95 8.08 -5.75
N GLN A 67 3.66 8.46 -6.82
CA GLN A 67 4.28 9.78 -6.96
C GLN A 67 3.26 10.92 -6.92
N ARG A 68 2.19 10.82 -7.71
CA ARG A 68 1.13 11.84 -7.75
C ARG A 68 0.44 11.97 -6.40
N THR A 69 0.10 10.85 -5.77
CA THR A 69 -0.64 10.84 -4.51
C THR A 69 0.22 11.38 -3.36
N ARG A 70 1.52 11.06 -3.32
CA ARG A 70 2.46 11.63 -2.35
C ARG A 70 2.61 13.15 -2.49
N ARG A 71 2.65 13.67 -3.73
CA ARG A 71 2.70 15.12 -3.99
C ARG A 71 1.50 15.87 -3.39
N ASN A 72 0.33 15.25 -3.45
CA ASN A 72 -0.92 15.83 -2.94
C ASN A 72 -1.12 15.67 -1.43
N ALA A 73 -0.26 14.89 -0.77
CA ALA A 73 -0.32 14.62 0.66
C ALA A 73 1.11 14.38 1.22
N PRO A 74 1.89 15.46 1.43
CA PRO A 74 3.22 15.35 2.02
C PRO A 74 3.14 14.79 3.45
N GLY A 75 4.13 13.98 3.84
CA GLY A 75 4.18 13.34 5.16
C GLY A 75 3.48 11.97 5.24
N VAL A 76 2.78 11.54 4.19
CA VAL A 76 2.19 10.19 4.12
C VAL A 76 2.67 9.43 2.87
N LEU A 77 2.74 8.10 2.97
CA LEU A 77 3.15 7.21 1.89
C LEU A 77 1.99 6.29 1.48
N PRO A 78 1.42 6.44 0.27
CA PRO A 78 0.30 5.61 -0.17
C PRO A 78 0.71 4.17 -0.49
N PHE A 79 -0.14 3.20 -0.17
CA PHE A 79 0.13 1.77 -0.42
C PHE A 79 -1.10 0.96 -0.86
N GLY A 80 -2.28 1.56 -0.89
CA GLY A 80 -3.49 0.83 -1.24
C GLY A 80 -4.68 1.74 -1.44
N ALA A 81 -5.71 1.21 -2.08
CA ALA A 81 -6.98 1.88 -2.23
C ALA A 81 -8.15 0.89 -2.10
N THR A 82 -9.28 1.37 -1.60
CA THR A 82 -10.56 0.65 -1.71
C THR A 82 -11.11 0.79 -3.13
N ARG A 83 -12.05 -0.09 -3.52
CA ARG A 83 -12.78 0.09 -4.80
C ARG A 83 -13.64 1.35 -4.85
N THR A 84 -14.04 1.89 -3.70
CA THR A 84 -14.74 3.17 -3.56
C THR A 84 -13.81 4.38 -3.67
N ALA A 85 -12.52 4.14 -3.89
CA ALA A 85 -11.44 5.11 -4.07
C ALA A 85 -10.99 5.83 -2.78
N ASP A 86 -11.22 5.23 -1.62
CA ASP A 86 -10.52 5.62 -0.39
C ASP A 86 -9.07 5.15 -0.49
N THR A 87 -8.12 5.98 -0.07
CA THR A 87 -6.69 5.64 -0.19
C THR A 87 -6.09 5.39 1.19
N PHE A 88 -5.29 4.34 1.31
CA PHE A 88 -4.54 3.98 2.51
C PHE A 88 -3.10 4.45 2.41
N TYR A 89 -2.59 4.93 3.54
CA TYR A 89 -1.26 5.47 3.67
C TYR A 89 -0.60 5.03 4.98
N TRP A 90 0.73 4.98 5.00
CA TRP A 90 1.50 5.09 6.24
C TRP A 90 1.78 6.55 6.55
N ASP A 91 1.59 6.95 7.80
CA ASP A 91 2.03 8.26 8.30
C ASP A 91 3.53 8.23 8.59
N THR A 92 4.31 8.78 7.67
CA THR A 92 5.78 8.83 7.78
C THR A 92 6.28 9.87 8.77
N THR A 93 5.41 10.76 9.26
CA THR A 93 5.77 11.79 10.25
C THR A 93 5.61 11.31 11.69
N ALA A 94 4.85 10.24 11.92
CA ALA A 94 4.57 9.74 13.25
C ALA A 94 5.71 8.88 13.85
N SER A 95 6.57 8.31 13.00
CA SER A 95 7.69 7.47 13.44
C SER A 95 8.76 7.33 12.36
N ASP A 96 10.02 7.44 12.77
CA ASP A 96 11.19 7.11 11.94
C ASP A 96 11.28 5.59 11.67
N ASP A 97 10.90 4.77 12.66
CA ASP A 97 10.77 3.32 12.51
C ASP A 97 9.59 2.98 11.58
N PRO A 98 9.82 2.37 10.40
CA PRO A 98 8.76 2.03 9.46
C PRO A 98 7.72 1.06 10.02
N ASP A 99 8.11 0.15 10.91
CA ASP A 99 7.20 -0.87 11.46
C ASP A 99 6.22 -0.31 12.50
N GLN A 100 6.52 0.89 13.01
CA GLN A 100 5.67 1.63 13.94
C GLN A 100 4.80 2.70 13.26
N ARG A 101 4.91 2.88 11.94
CA ARG A 101 4.13 3.91 11.23
C ARG A 101 2.65 3.53 11.21
N PRO A 102 1.77 4.38 11.73
CA PRO A 102 0.34 4.10 11.75
C PRO A 102 -0.22 4.15 10.34
N VAL A 103 -1.20 3.27 10.08
CA VAL A 103 -2.00 3.32 8.86
C VAL A 103 -3.08 4.38 9.03
N VAL A 104 -3.20 5.25 8.04
CA VAL A 104 -4.26 6.25 7.93
C VAL A 104 -5.00 6.07 6.61
N MET A 105 -6.28 6.40 6.60
CA MET A 105 -7.11 6.37 5.39
C MET A 105 -7.59 7.78 5.05
N ARG A 106 -7.55 8.13 3.78
CA ARG A 106 -8.24 9.30 3.24
C ARG A 106 -9.57 8.85 2.65
N CYS A 107 -10.66 9.22 3.31
CA CYS A 107 -12.01 8.87 2.91
C CYS A 107 -12.53 9.88 1.87
N ARG A 108 -12.89 9.37 0.68
CA ARG A 108 -13.33 10.22 -0.44
C ARG A 108 -14.71 10.82 -0.19
N ASP A 109 -15.59 10.10 0.51
CA ASP A 109 -16.94 10.57 0.78
C ASP A 109 -16.98 11.67 1.83
N ASP A 110 -16.09 11.63 2.83
CA ASP A 110 -15.90 12.73 3.78
C ASP A 110 -15.33 13.97 3.09
N GLU A 111 -14.37 13.79 2.18
CA GLU A 111 -13.82 14.88 1.36
C GLU A 111 -14.92 15.57 0.53
N LYS A 112 -15.74 14.79 -0.19
CA LYS A 112 -16.86 15.32 -0.98
C LYS A 112 -17.90 16.04 -0.12
N ALA A 113 -18.08 15.59 1.11
CA ALA A 113 -19.00 16.20 2.07
C ALA A 113 -18.40 17.41 2.80
N GLY A 114 -17.16 17.81 2.52
CA GLY A 114 -16.48 18.93 3.18
C GLY A 114 -16.10 18.65 4.64
N ARG A 115 -16.04 17.38 5.04
CA ARG A 115 -15.59 16.94 6.37
C ARG A 115 -14.09 16.64 6.35
N ASP A 116 -13.48 16.47 7.52
CA ASP A 116 -12.10 15.96 7.61
C ASP A 116 -12.04 14.56 6.96
N PRO A 117 -11.27 14.40 5.86
CA PRO A 117 -11.21 13.13 5.16
C PRO A 117 -10.26 12.13 5.83
N TRP A 118 -9.45 12.55 6.81
CA TRP A 118 -8.44 11.69 7.41
C TRP A 118 -8.99 10.85 8.56
N ARG A 119 -9.02 9.53 8.35
CA ARG A 119 -9.34 8.54 9.37
C ARG A 119 -8.04 7.95 9.90
N ARG A 120 -7.76 8.19 11.18
CA ARG A 120 -6.62 7.59 11.89
C ARG A 120 -7.11 6.40 12.70
N PHE A 121 -6.49 5.23 12.49
CA PHE A 121 -6.82 4.04 13.24
C PHE A 121 -5.86 3.94 14.43
N VAL A 122 -6.37 4.18 15.63
CA VAL A 122 -5.62 3.94 16.86
C VAL A 122 -5.51 2.42 17.01
N ARG A 123 -4.30 1.86 17.16
CA ARG A 123 -4.17 0.46 17.59
C ARG A 123 -4.85 0.37 18.95
N GLY A 124 -5.96 -0.37 19.02
CA GLY A 124 -6.63 -0.68 20.29
C GLY A 124 -5.61 -1.32 21.22
N ARG A 125 -5.55 -0.81 22.45
CA ARG A 125 -4.69 -1.32 23.52
C ARG A 125 -5.26 -2.61 24.08
#